data_AF-A0A6M5JD88-F1
#
_entry.id   AF-A0A6M5JD88-F1
#
_cell.length_a   1.000
_cell.length_b   1.000
_cell.length_c   1.000
_cell.angle_alpha   90.00
_cell.angle_beta   90.00
_cell.angle_gamma   90.00
#
_symmetry.space_group_name_H-M   'P 1'
#
loop_
_entity.id
_entity.type
_entity.pdbx_description
1 polymer ?
#
loop_
_entity_poly.entity_id
_entity_poly.type
_entity_poly.pdbx_seq_one_letter_code
_entity_poly.pdbx_strand_id
1 'polypeptide(L)'
;MRHATLFACSTAHLPVAERRHIDHLITTAPRGADGRVEVGHPDLVIEPYAYGFFVHTCVVACGGEAPDISPEFWAILRAAFDRDASWVLFDRDEPAWSQLPTFADANQPEDTSHDQHLLDATLLAQARGAGIL
;
A
#
# COMPACT_ATOMS: atom_id res chain seq x y z
N MET A 1 4.18 24.33 14.58
CA MET A 1 3.49 23.09 14.15
C MET A 1 3.09 23.27 12.69
N ARG A 2 3.31 22.27 11.82
CA ARG A 2 2.87 22.31 10.40
C ARG A 2 1.68 21.38 10.21
N HIS A 3 0.70 21.80 9.44
CA HIS A 3 -0.36 20.91 8.96
C HIS A 3 0.17 20.14 7.75
N ALA A 4 -0.11 18.84 7.65
CA ALA A 4 0.30 18.01 6.53
C ALA A 4 -0.86 17.11 6.11
N THR A 5 -1.14 17.08 4.81
CA THR A 5 -2.14 16.20 4.21
C THR A 5 -1.48 14.86 3.84
N LEU A 6 -2.18 13.76 4.15
CA LEU A 6 -1.82 12.40 3.77
C LEU A 6 -2.85 11.88 2.77
N PHE A 7 -2.39 11.24 1.70
CA PHE A 7 -3.25 10.51 0.76
C PHE A 7 -3.08 9.00 0.98
N ALA A 8 -4.14 8.27 1.32
CA ALA A 8 -4.10 6.82 1.46
C ALA A 8 -4.55 6.16 0.16
N CYS A 9 -3.84 5.11 -0.26
CA CYS A 9 -4.08 4.41 -1.51
C CYS A 9 -3.83 2.91 -1.29
N SER A 10 -4.68 2.06 -1.87
CA SER A 10 -4.42 0.63 -1.88
C SER A 10 -3.14 0.32 -2.66
N THR A 11 -2.28 -0.56 -2.13
CA THR A 11 -1.13 -1.08 -2.90
C THR A 11 -1.57 -1.74 -4.21
N ALA A 12 -2.82 -2.22 -4.29
CA ALA A 12 -3.41 -2.79 -5.51
C ALA A 12 -3.33 -1.85 -6.74
N HIS A 13 -3.18 -0.54 -6.53
CA HIS A 13 -3.05 0.45 -7.61
C HIS A 13 -1.64 0.59 -8.20
N LEU A 14 -0.66 -0.12 -7.64
CA LEU A 14 0.69 -0.19 -8.18
C LEU A 14 0.87 -1.47 -9.01
N PRO A 15 1.60 -1.45 -10.13
CA PRO A 15 1.98 -2.67 -10.83
C PRO A 15 2.68 -3.67 -9.92
N VAL A 16 2.43 -4.97 -10.12
CA VAL A 16 2.97 -6.05 -9.27
C VAL A 16 4.50 -6.00 -9.18
N ALA A 17 5.16 -5.73 -10.31
CA ALA A 17 6.62 -5.63 -10.35
C ALA A 17 7.13 -4.47 -9.48
N GLU A 18 6.44 -3.33 -9.51
CA GLU A 18 6.75 -2.15 -8.71
C GLU A 18 6.59 -2.44 -7.22
N ARG A 19 5.46 -3.05 -6.83
CA ARG A 19 5.24 -3.47 -5.43
C ARG A 19 6.36 -4.36 -4.92
N ARG A 20 6.70 -5.40 -5.68
CA ARG A 20 7.76 -6.35 -5.32
C ARG A 20 9.13 -5.67 -5.25
N HIS A 21 9.39 -4.70 -6.12
CA HIS A 21 10.63 -3.93 -6.09
C HIS A 21 10.74 -3.13 -4.79
N ILE A 22 9.69 -2.37 -4.43
CA ILE A 22 9.66 -1.60 -3.17
C ILE A 22 9.74 -2.53 -1.95
N ASP A 23 8.99 -3.62 -1.92
CA ASP A 23 9.04 -4.61 -0.83
C ASP A 23 10.45 -5.20 -0.67
N HIS A 24 11.15 -5.45 -1.79
CA HIS A 24 12.53 -5.92 -1.78
C HIS A 24 13.48 -4.86 -1.21
N LEU A 25 13.35 -3.60 -1.62
CA LEU A 25 14.14 -2.49 -1.07
C LEU A 25 13.93 -2.36 0.44
N ILE A 26 12.69 -2.41 0.90
CA ILE A 26 12.34 -2.33 2.33
C ILE A 26 12.91 -3.52 3.11
N THR A 27 12.77 -4.74 2.58
CA THR A 27 13.21 -5.97 3.27
C THR A 27 14.72 -6.05 3.39
N THR A 28 15.44 -5.58 2.38
CA THR A 28 16.92 -5.62 2.33
C THR A 28 17.59 -4.38 2.91
N ALA A 29 16.81 -3.33 3.21
CA ALA A 29 17.33 -2.08 3.74
C ALA A 29 18.02 -2.28 5.10
N PRO A 30 19.20 -1.65 5.29
CA PRO A 30 19.87 -1.68 6.59
C PRO A 30 19.03 -0.95 7.64
N ARG A 31 19.25 -1.34 8.90
CA ARG A 31 18.72 -0.59 10.05
C ARG A 31 19.82 0.30 10.62
N GLY A 32 19.53 1.59 10.72
CA GLY A 32 20.40 2.57 11.34
C GLY A 32 20.55 2.31 12.85
N ALA A 33 21.51 3.01 13.47
CA ALA A 33 21.80 2.88 14.91
C ALA A 33 20.62 3.30 15.81
N ASP A 34 19.67 4.09 15.27
CA ASP A 34 18.43 4.50 15.91
C ASP A 34 17.27 3.52 15.68
N GLY A 35 17.53 2.41 14.97
CA GLY A 35 16.55 1.38 14.64
C GLY A 35 15.69 1.68 13.40
N ARG A 36 15.88 2.84 12.76
CA ARG A 36 15.12 3.22 11.56
C ARG A 36 15.62 2.44 10.34
N VAL A 37 14.71 2.13 9.43
CA VAL A 37 15.02 1.43 8.19
C VAL A 37 15.40 2.46 7.13
N GLU A 38 16.58 2.34 6.55
CA GLU A 38 17.09 3.27 5.53
C GLU A 38 16.84 2.68 4.14
N VAL A 39 15.69 2.99 3.54
CA VAL A 39 15.31 2.46 2.22
C VAL A 39 16.10 3.19 1.12
N GLY A 40 16.99 2.47 0.45
CA GLY A 40 17.88 3.03 -0.57
C GLY A 40 17.24 3.13 -1.96
N HIS A 41 16.26 4.03 -2.14
CA HIS A 41 15.77 4.41 -3.47
C HIS A 41 16.48 5.71 -3.94
N PRO A 42 16.95 5.80 -5.20
CA PRO A 42 17.70 6.98 -5.67
C PRO A 42 16.90 8.28 -5.61
N ASP A 43 15.62 8.22 -6.00
CA ASP A 43 14.78 9.43 -6.14
C ASP A 43 13.65 9.57 -5.11
N LEU A 44 13.26 8.47 -4.44
CA LEU A 44 12.09 8.44 -3.57
C LEU A 44 12.52 8.40 -2.11
N VAL A 45 11.80 9.16 -1.29
CA VAL A 45 11.86 9.03 0.17
C VAL A 45 10.76 8.07 0.58
N ILE A 46 11.16 6.88 1.05
CA ILE A 46 10.27 5.78 1.41
C ILE A 46 10.42 5.49 2.91
N GLU A 47 9.30 5.44 3.63
CA GLU A 47 9.25 5.03 5.03
C GLU A 47 8.43 3.74 5.16
N PRO A 48 9.00 2.62 5.65
CA PRO A 48 8.27 1.38 5.80
C PRO A 48 7.12 1.48 6.80
N TYR A 49 6.04 0.76 6.51
CA TYR A 49 4.87 0.66 7.36
C TYR A 49 4.46 -0.82 7.50
N ALA A 50 3.84 -1.20 8.62
CA ALA A 50 3.52 -2.61 8.90
C ALA A 50 2.64 -3.28 7.83
N TYR A 51 1.83 -2.49 7.12
CA TYR A 51 0.89 -2.94 6.09
C TYR A 51 1.24 -2.40 4.70
N GLY A 52 2.41 -1.77 4.54
CA GLY A 52 2.84 -1.18 3.27
C GLY A 52 3.96 -0.17 3.44
N PHE A 53 3.82 1.02 2.87
CA PHE A 53 4.86 2.05 2.94
C PHE A 53 4.34 3.46 2.63
N PHE A 54 5.03 4.47 3.17
CA PHE A 54 4.82 5.85 2.81
C PHE A 54 5.82 6.30 1.76
N VAL A 55 5.39 7.18 0.85
CA VAL A 55 6.28 7.87 -0.10
C VAL A 55 6.05 9.37 -0.03
N HIS A 56 7.13 10.14 0.11
CA HIS A 56 7.04 11.60 0.12
C HIS A 56 6.88 12.13 -1.31
N THR A 57 6.00 13.12 -1.48
CA THR A 57 5.75 13.76 -2.78
C THR A 57 6.83 14.78 -3.20
N CYS A 58 7.96 14.85 -2.50
CA CYS A 58 8.97 15.89 -2.72
C CYS A 58 9.62 15.77 -4.10
N VAL A 59 9.71 14.55 -4.63
CA VAL A 59 10.21 14.29 -5.99
C VAL A 59 9.40 15.04 -7.05
N VAL A 60 8.09 15.22 -6.84
CA VAL A 60 7.23 16.01 -7.73
C VAL A 60 7.54 17.50 -7.61
N ALA A 61 7.76 17.98 -6.39
CA ALA A 61 8.07 19.38 -6.09
C ALA A 61 9.41 19.86 -6.69
N CYS A 62 10.37 18.94 -6.83
CA CYS A 62 11.71 19.26 -7.35
C CYS A 62 11.73 19.60 -8.85
N GLY A 63 10.65 19.30 -9.60
CA GLY A 63 10.51 19.68 -11.02
C GLY A 63 11.53 19.04 -11.97
N GLY A 64 12.21 17.98 -11.52
CA GLY A 64 13.17 17.22 -12.32
C GLY A 64 12.49 16.22 -13.28
N GLU A 65 13.30 15.38 -13.92
CA GLU A 65 12.80 14.23 -14.67
C GLU A 65 12.01 13.29 -13.75
N ALA A 66 11.01 12.60 -14.31
CA ALA A 66 10.27 11.60 -13.56
C ALA A 66 11.25 10.50 -13.10
N PRO A 67 11.15 10.03 -11.84
CA PRO A 67 11.99 8.96 -11.34
C PRO A 67 11.74 7.67 -12.11
N ASP A 68 12.68 6.72 -12.02
CA ASP A 68 12.56 5.39 -12.64
C ASP A 68 11.54 4.52 -11.90
N ILE A 69 10.26 4.87 -12.04
CA ILE A 69 9.10 4.17 -11.49
C ILE A 69 8.01 4.06 -12.55
N SER A 70 7.04 3.19 -12.31
CA SER A 70 5.90 3.02 -13.20
C SER A 70 5.11 4.32 -13.42
N PRO A 71 4.56 4.54 -14.64
CA PRO A 71 3.71 5.70 -14.91
C PRO A 71 2.50 5.84 -13.97
N GLU A 72 1.94 4.72 -13.51
CA GLU A 72 0.83 4.67 -12.56
C GLU A 72 1.25 5.16 -11.18
N PHE A 73 2.42 4.70 -10.71
CA PHE A 73 2.98 5.18 -9.45
C PHE A 73 3.23 6.69 -9.51
N TRP A 74 3.86 7.16 -10.59
CA TRP A 74 4.09 8.58 -10.82
C TRP A 74 2.79 9.40 -10.90
N ALA A 75 1.73 8.87 -11.52
CA ALA A 75 0.43 9.52 -11.58
C ALA A 75 -0.19 9.69 -10.19
N ILE A 76 -0.09 8.68 -9.31
CA ILE A 76 -0.59 8.78 -7.93
C ILE A 76 0.18 9.83 -7.14
N LEU A 77 1.52 9.85 -7.23
CA LEU A 77 2.34 10.84 -6.52
C LEU A 77 2.03 12.27 -6.97
N ARG A 78 1.87 12.50 -8.30
CA ARG A 78 1.46 13.81 -8.82
C ARG A 78 0.06 14.21 -8.36
N ALA A 79 -0.91 13.30 -8.44
CA ALA A 79 -2.27 13.56 -8.02
C ALA A 79 -2.36 13.90 -6.52
N ALA A 80 -1.54 13.27 -5.68
CA ALA A 80 -1.45 13.58 -4.26
C ALA A 80 -0.78 14.95 -4.03
N PHE A 81 0.32 15.21 -4.73
CA PHE A 81 1.02 16.51 -4.68
C PHE A 81 0.12 17.68 -5.08
N ASP A 82 -0.64 17.55 -6.17
CA ASP A 82 -1.60 18.57 -6.65
C ASP A 82 -2.74 18.85 -5.65
N ARG A 83 -2.90 18.00 -4.62
CA ARG A 83 -3.86 18.15 -3.52
C ARG A 83 -3.19 18.56 -2.20
N ASP A 84 -1.98 19.11 -2.28
CA ASP A 84 -1.14 19.53 -1.15
C ASP A 84 -0.77 18.39 -0.17
N ALA A 85 -0.79 17.13 -0.62
CA ALA A 85 -0.33 16.02 0.20
C ALA A 85 1.20 15.95 0.23
N SER A 86 1.77 15.88 1.43
CA SER A 86 3.22 15.68 1.60
C SER A 86 3.62 14.21 1.48
N TRP A 87 2.68 13.31 1.79
CA TRP A 87 2.90 11.86 1.79
C TRP A 87 1.75 11.14 1.13
N VAL A 88 2.08 10.01 0.49
CA VAL A 88 1.13 8.98 0.09
C VAL A 88 1.41 7.73 0.92
N LEU A 89 0.40 7.20 1.59
CA LEU A 89 0.42 5.86 2.19
C LEU A 89 -0.08 4.87 1.14
N PHE A 90 0.75 3.89 0.79
CA PHE A 90 0.33 2.69 0.08
C PHE A 90 0.12 1.59 1.11
N ASP A 91 -1.13 1.18 1.29
CA ASP A 91 -1.53 0.19 2.29
C ASP A 91 -2.19 -1.01 1.60
N ARG A 92 -1.84 -2.22 2.01
CA ARG A 92 -2.45 -3.45 1.47
C ARG A 92 -3.88 -3.68 1.97
N ASP A 93 -4.23 -3.12 3.12
CA ASP A 93 -5.54 -3.30 3.76
C ASP A 93 -6.52 -2.17 3.36
N GLU A 94 -6.02 -1.09 2.74
CA GLU A 94 -6.88 -0.05 2.17
C GLU A 94 -7.68 -0.59 0.97
N PRO A 95 -9.01 -0.35 0.92
CA PRO A 95 -9.83 -0.79 -0.19
C PRO A 95 -9.40 -0.14 -1.50
N ALA A 96 -9.41 -0.92 -2.58
CA ALA A 96 -9.13 -0.42 -3.91
C ALA A 96 -10.20 0.58 -4.35
N TRP A 97 -9.77 1.72 -4.89
CA TRP A 97 -10.66 2.74 -5.41
C TRP A 97 -11.04 2.44 -6.86
N SER A 98 -12.34 2.36 -7.14
CA SER A 98 -12.88 1.98 -8.46
C SER A 98 -12.49 2.91 -9.62
N GLN A 99 -11.96 4.10 -9.34
CA GLN A 99 -11.54 5.08 -10.34
C GLN A 99 -10.07 4.94 -10.77
N LEU A 100 -9.30 4.11 -10.08
CA LEU A 100 -7.90 3.85 -10.39
C LEU A 100 -7.73 2.42 -10.92
N PRO A 101 -6.78 2.19 -11.84
CA PRO A 101 -6.48 0.84 -12.30
C PRO A 101 -6.02 -0.03 -11.13
N THR A 102 -6.34 -1.32 -11.16
CA THR A 102 -5.87 -2.30 -10.20
C THR A 102 -5.02 -3.35 -10.91
N PHE A 103 -4.00 -3.82 -10.20
CA PHE A 103 -3.04 -4.80 -10.70
C PHE A 103 -3.03 -5.99 -9.75
N ALA A 104 -3.80 -7.02 -10.09
CA ALA A 104 -3.89 -8.24 -9.31
C ALA A 104 -2.53 -8.97 -9.30
N ASP A 105 -2.08 -9.42 -8.13
CA ASP A 105 -0.98 -10.39 -8.05
C ASP A 105 -1.58 -11.79 -8.09
N ALA A 106 -1.31 -12.53 -9.17
CA ALA A 106 -1.77 -13.91 -9.34
C ALA A 106 -1.26 -14.88 -8.25
N ASN A 107 -0.25 -14.47 -7.47
CA ASN A 107 0.34 -15.27 -6.39
C ASN A 107 -0.15 -14.86 -4.99
N GLN A 108 -1.01 -13.85 -4.87
CA GLN A 108 -1.56 -13.44 -3.58
C GLN A 108 -2.79 -14.30 -3.27
N PRO A 109 -2.82 -15.05 -2.16
CA PRO A 109 -4.00 -15.83 -1.82
C PRO A 109 -5.18 -14.87 -1.64
N GLU A 110 -6.32 -15.18 -2.26
CA GLU A 110 -7.57 -14.45 -2.00
C GLU A 110 -7.85 -14.53 -0.51
N ASP A 111 -7.95 -13.36 0.13
CA ASP A 111 -8.26 -13.24 1.54
C ASP A 111 -9.73 -13.62 1.74
N THR A 112 -9.98 -14.92 1.75
CA THR A 112 -11.29 -15.57 1.96
C THR A 112 -11.78 -15.44 3.40
N SER A 113 -11.06 -14.69 4.25
CA SER A 113 -11.35 -14.53 5.67
C SER A 113 -12.73 -13.90 5.93
N HIS A 114 -13.20 -13.00 5.07
CA HIS A 114 -14.53 -12.39 5.22
C HIS A 114 -15.68 -13.37 4.89
N ASP A 115 -15.50 -14.25 3.90
CA ASP A 115 -16.50 -15.24 3.52
C ASP A 115 -16.50 -16.45 4.46
N GLN A 116 -15.32 -16.84 4.97
CA GLN A 116 -15.19 -17.96 5.90
C GLN A 116 -15.88 -17.66 7.25
N HIS A 117 -15.77 -16.42 7.75
CA HIS A 117 -16.44 -16.04 9.00
C HIS A 117 -17.97 -15.99 8.86
N LEU A 118 -18.50 -15.65 7.67
CA LEU A 118 -19.94 -15.73 7.39
C LEU A 118 -20.42 -17.18 7.25
N LEU A 119 -19.64 -18.04 6.60
CA LEU A 119 -19.94 -19.46 6.46
C LEU A 119 -19.95 -20.17 7.82
N ASP A 120 -18.95 -19.89 8.67
CA ASP A 120 -18.86 -20.46 10.01
C ASP A 120 -20.00 -19.99 10.92
N ALA A 121 -20.36 -18.71 10.86
CA ALA A 121 -21.52 -18.18 11.60
C ALA A 121 -22.85 -18.80 11.13
N THR A 122 -22.98 -19.06 9.82
CA THR A 122 -24.17 -19.70 9.23
C THR A 122 -24.27 -21.17 9.63
N LEU A 123 -23.15 -21.90 9.60
CA LEU A 123 -23.08 -23.29 10.06
C LEU A 123 -23.37 -23.42 11.57
N LEU A 124 -22.85 -22.49 12.38
CA LEU A 124 -23.12 -22.49 13.82
C LEU A 124 -24.60 -22.25 14.13
N ALA A 125 -25.25 -21.35 13.38
CA ALA A 125 -26.67 -21.08 13.51
C ALA A 125 -27.52 -22.31 13.11
N GLN A 126 -27.13 -23.02 12.06
CA GLN A 126 -27.80 -24.24 11.61
C GLN A 126 -27.63 -25.39 12.61
N ALA A 127 -26.43 -25.58 13.17
CA ALA A 127 -26.17 -26.63 14.16
C ALA A 127 -26.96 -26.42 15.46
N ARG A 128 -27.10 -25.16 15.91
CA ARG A 128 -27.93 -24.79 17.07
C ARG A 128 -29.43 -24.96 16.80
N GLY A 129 -29.88 -24.66 15.58
CA GLY A 129 -31.28 -24.90 15.18
C GLY A 129 -31.66 -26.37 15.06
N ALA A 130 -30.68 -27.24 14.79
CA ALA A 130 -30.87 -28.69 14.65
C ALA A 130 -30.71 -29.48 15.96
N GLY A 131 -30.36 -28.83 17.09
CA GLY A 131 -30.17 -29.50 18.38
C GLY A 131 -28.96 -30.43 18.45
N ILE A 132 -27.92 -30.17 17.63
CA ILE A 132 -26.72 -31.01 17.53
C ILE A 132 -25.60 -30.53 18.50
N LEU A 133 -25.82 -29.41 19.20
CA LEU A 133 -24.95 -28.89 20.26
C LEU A 133 -25.75 -28.48 21.50
#